data_AF-A0A0G8AVD3-F1
#
_entry.id   AF-A0A0G8AVD3-F1
#
_cell.length_a   1.000
_cell.length_b   1.000
_cell.length_c   1.000
_cell.angle_alpha   90.00
_cell.angle_beta   90.00
_cell.angle_gamma   90.00
#
_symmetry.space_group_name_H-M   'P 1'
#
loop_
_entity.id
_entity.type
_entity.pdbx_description
1 polymer ?
#
loop_
_entity_poly.entity_id
_entity_poly.type
_entity_poly.pdbx_seq_one_letter_code
_entity_poly.pdbx_strand_id
1 'polypeptide(L)'
;MDDAESLVSQVELARRWGVTSRTVSRRLAFLGITPLRRGRCRCLTTEQLALAERFHQHLSQGRDSSSFNVHHQEALETQVVPAQPPTAPMPGHGPDPQQLAAMAAAFLTRLTPSPPPTDPLQRARGLAEAADARLVLTTRELTSVLGHGINGWRDSRDDYGFRFTRHKQQGKVLWTVERSPWSHSPHPEDPPPAPPQDSGPFLGRMGRY
;
A
#
# COMPACT_ATOMS: atom_id res chain seq x y z
N MET A 1 41.42 -7.00 15.79
CA MET A 1 40.57 -8.21 15.83
C MET A 1 39.27 -7.79 15.20
N ASP A 2 39.16 -8.05 13.90
CA ASP A 2 38.08 -7.59 13.04
C ASP A 2 36.70 -7.98 13.58
N ASP A 3 35.90 -6.96 13.91
CA ASP A 3 34.47 -7.08 14.14
C ASP A 3 33.83 -7.67 12.89
N ALA A 4 33.65 -8.99 12.90
CA ALA A 4 32.83 -9.68 11.94
C ALA A 4 31.40 -9.16 12.10
N GLU A 5 31.09 -8.08 11.39
CA GLU A 5 29.75 -7.52 11.25
C GLU A 5 28.81 -8.70 10.97
N SER A 6 28.00 -9.06 11.96
CA SER A 6 27.15 -10.24 11.94
C SER A 6 26.00 -9.97 10.97
N LEU A 7 26.29 -10.15 9.69
CA LEU A 7 25.42 -9.83 8.58
C LEU A 7 24.41 -10.97 8.41
N VAL A 8 23.20 -10.73 8.89
CA VAL A 8 22.12 -11.73 8.81
C VAL A 8 21.42 -11.61 7.46
N SER A 9 21.26 -12.74 6.78
CA SER A 9 20.58 -12.78 5.49
C SER A 9 19.06 -12.65 5.64
N GLN A 10 18.41 -12.02 4.66
CA GLN A 10 16.96 -11.90 4.65
C GLN A 10 16.24 -13.27 4.64
N VAL A 11 16.87 -14.30 4.08
CA VAL A 11 16.33 -15.66 4.05
C VAL A 11 16.31 -16.26 5.46
N GLU A 12 17.37 -16.03 6.22
CA GLU A 12 17.44 -16.44 7.62
C GLU A 12 16.44 -15.69 8.49
N LEU A 13 16.27 -14.39 8.26
CA LEU A 13 15.26 -13.57 8.93
C LEU A 13 13.83 -14.05 8.64
N ALA A 14 13.55 -14.42 7.39
CA ALA A 14 12.26 -14.99 6.99
C ALA A 14 11.96 -16.30 7.73
N ARG A 15 12.96 -17.19 7.88
CA ARG A 15 12.83 -18.42 8.66
C ARG A 15 12.60 -18.13 10.14
N ARG A 16 13.35 -17.19 10.73
CA ARG A 16 13.26 -16.81 12.14
C ARG A 16 11.88 -16.27 12.52
N TRP A 17 11.27 -15.49 11.63
CA TRP A 17 9.95 -14.92 11.84
C TRP A 17 8.80 -15.83 11.42
N GLY A 18 9.09 -16.97 10.78
CA GLY A 18 8.06 -17.83 10.18
C GLY A 18 7.24 -17.14 9.08
N VAL A 19 7.80 -16.12 8.41
CA VAL A 19 7.10 -15.36 7.35
C VAL A 19 7.77 -15.54 5.99
N THR A 20 7.03 -15.24 4.92
CA THR A 20 7.59 -15.28 3.56
C THR A 20 8.66 -14.20 3.37
N SER A 21 9.63 -14.47 2.50
CA SER A 21 10.67 -13.49 2.12
C SER A 21 10.06 -12.16 1.60
N ARG A 22 8.91 -12.22 0.91
CA ARG A 22 8.16 -11.04 0.46
C ARG A 22 7.66 -10.19 1.63
N THR A 23 7.17 -10.82 2.70
CA THR A 23 6.75 -10.11 3.92
C THR A 23 7.94 -9.40 4.56
N VAL A 24 9.10 -10.06 4.63
CA VAL A 24 10.34 -9.42 5.12
C VAL A 24 10.71 -8.22 4.26
N SER A 25 10.69 -8.34 2.92
CA SER A 25 10.97 -7.20 2.03
C SER A 25 10.03 -6.02 2.26
N ARG A 26 8.74 -6.27 2.43
CA ARG A 26 7.74 -5.22 2.69
C ARG A 26 7.99 -4.53 4.02
N ARG A 27 8.34 -5.30 5.06
CA ARG A 27 8.65 -4.75 6.39
C ARG A 27 9.91 -3.89 6.36
N LEU A 28 10.97 -4.35 5.68
CA LEU A 28 12.19 -3.56 5.50
C LEU A 28 11.93 -2.27 4.71
N ALA A 29 11.10 -2.34 3.66
CA ALA A 29 10.71 -1.16 2.88
C ALA A 29 9.90 -0.15 3.71
N PHE A 30 9.01 -0.62 4.60
CA PHE A 30 8.27 0.25 5.53
C PHE A 30 9.20 1.00 6.49
N LEU A 31 10.28 0.35 6.91
CA LEU A 31 11.29 0.92 7.79
C LEU A 31 12.32 1.78 7.04
N GLY A 32 12.21 1.91 5.71
CA GLY A 32 13.19 2.60 4.88
C GLY A 32 14.57 1.90 4.81
N ILE A 33 14.67 0.65 5.26
CA ILE A 33 15.93 -0.09 5.31
C ILE A 33 16.24 -0.65 3.93
N THR A 34 17.38 -0.25 3.36
CA THR A 34 17.93 -0.83 2.13
C THR A 34 18.94 -1.92 2.51
N PRO A 35 18.62 -3.21 2.30
CA PRO A 35 19.55 -4.28 2.65
C PRO A 35 20.77 -4.26 1.73
N LEU A 36 21.94 -4.51 2.31
CA LEU A 36 23.20 -4.59 1.59
C LEU A 36 23.24 -5.85 0.73
N ARG A 37 23.60 -5.72 -0.54
CA ARG A 37 23.73 -6.86 -1.44
C ARG A 37 25.13 -7.46 -1.30
N ARG A 38 25.22 -8.64 -0.68
CA ARG A 38 26.46 -9.42 -0.56
C ARG A 38 26.35 -10.67 -1.44
N GLY A 39 26.93 -10.60 -2.65
CA GLY A 39 26.84 -11.66 -3.66
C GLY A 39 25.40 -11.91 -4.13
N ARG A 40 24.90 -13.13 -3.88
CA ARG A 40 23.52 -13.54 -4.22
C ARG A 40 22.50 -13.27 -3.10
N CYS A 41 22.96 -12.85 -1.91
CA CYS A 41 22.12 -12.63 -0.74
C CYS A 41 21.95 -11.13 -0.44
N ARG A 42 20.82 -10.80 0.18
CA ARG A 42 20.55 -9.50 0.79
C ARG A 42 20.76 -9.64 2.29
N CYS A 43 21.71 -8.90 2.84
CA CYS A 43 22.09 -8.97 4.23
C CYS A 43 21.78 -7.64 4.94
N LEU A 44 21.51 -7.73 6.23
CA LEU A 44 21.21 -6.60 7.10
C LEU A 44 22.35 -6.44 8.11
N THR A 45 22.65 -5.20 8.47
CA THR A 45 23.52 -4.93 9.62
C THR A 45 22.82 -5.29 10.92
N THR A 46 23.57 -5.41 12.01
CA THR A 46 23.04 -5.70 13.35
C THR A 46 22.03 -4.66 13.81
N GLU A 47 22.28 -3.37 13.55
CA GLU A 47 21.35 -2.27 13.83
C GLU A 47 20.05 -2.40 13.06
N GLN A 48 20.15 -2.65 11.74
CA GLN A 48 19.00 -2.85 10.86
C GLN A 48 18.16 -4.05 11.30
N LEU A 49 18.82 -5.13 11.73
CA LEU A 49 18.16 -6.32 12.26
C LEU A 49 17.42 -6.02 13.57
N ALA A 50 18.04 -5.30 14.51
CA ALA A 50 17.41 -4.95 15.78
C ALA A 50 16.14 -4.09 15.59
N LEU A 51 16.16 -3.21 14.60
CA LEU A 51 14.99 -2.40 14.23
C LEU A 51 13.92 -3.25 13.55
N ALA A 52 14.31 -4.10 12.61
CA ALA A 52 13.42 -5.02 11.92
C ALA A 52 12.73 -6.00 12.89
N GLU A 53 13.44 -6.48 13.91
CA GLU A 53 12.93 -7.37 14.95
C GLU A 53 11.91 -6.66 15.85
N ARG A 54 12.23 -5.44 16.30
CA ARG A 54 11.29 -4.60 17.06
C ARG A 54 10.00 -4.35 16.29
N PHE A 55 10.11 -4.08 14.99
CA PHE A 55 8.94 -3.92 14.14
C PHE A 55 8.15 -5.23 13.99
N HIS A 56 8.83 -6.37 13.85
CA HIS A 56 8.16 -7.67 13.82
C HIS A 56 7.39 -7.95 15.11
N GLN A 57 7.99 -7.66 16.28
CA GLN A 57 7.35 -7.82 17.59
C GLN A 57 6.15 -6.89 17.76
N HIS A 58 6.25 -5.65 17.29
CA HIS A 58 5.12 -4.70 17.29
C HIS A 58 3.93 -5.25 16.49
N LEU A 59 4.21 -5.80 15.31
CA LEU A 59 3.18 -6.44 14.48
C LEU A 59 2.64 -7.74 15.09
N SER A 60 3.47 -8.53 15.78
CA SER A 60 3.00 -9.78 16.42
C SER A 60 2.10 -9.50 17.63
N GLN A 61 2.23 -8.33 18.25
CA GLN A 61 1.31 -7.83 19.28
C GLN A 61 -0.04 -7.34 18.73
N GLY A 62 -0.27 -7.44 17.41
CA GLY A 62 -1.51 -7.00 16.77
C GLY A 62 -1.62 -5.48 16.61
N ARG A 63 -0.53 -4.75 16.86
CA ARG A 63 -0.49 -3.29 16.66
C ARG A 63 -0.36 -2.99 15.17
N ASP A 64 -0.94 -1.87 14.76
CA ASP A 64 -0.91 -1.37 13.40
C ASP A 64 0.50 -0.92 12.99
N SER A 65 0.83 -1.07 11.71
CA SER A 65 2.14 -0.65 11.19
C SER A 65 2.38 0.86 11.34
N SER A 66 1.32 1.68 11.28
CA SER A 66 1.37 3.14 11.41
C SER A 66 1.74 3.64 12.80
N SER A 67 1.48 2.88 13.86
CA SER A 67 1.86 3.25 15.23
C SER A 67 3.32 2.93 15.56
N PHE A 68 4.07 2.33 14.63
CA PHE A 68 5.48 2.06 14.84
C PHE A 68 6.32 3.32 14.64
N ASN A 69 6.88 3.83 15.73
CA ASN A 69 7.73 5.01 15.69
C ASN A 69 9.19 4.64 15.34
N VAL A 70 9.56 4.86 14.08
CA VAL A 70 10.90 4.61 13.56
C VAL A 70 11.95 5.58 14.16
N HIS A 71 11.53 6.76 14.63
CA HIS A 71 12.40 7.83 15.13
C HIS A 71 12.90 7.64 16.58
N HIS A 72 12.52 6.57 17.27
CA HIS A 72 13.09 6.25 18.59
C HIS A 72 14.58 5.82 18.56
N GLN A 73 15.22 5.87 17.39
CA GLN A 73 16.64 5.56 17.24
C GLN A 73 17.56 6.73 17.62
N GLU A 74 17.12 7.99 17.52
CA GLU A 74 17.98 9.13 17.95
C GLU A 74 17.84 9.45 19.45
N ALA A 75 16.74 9.03 20.09
CA ALA A 75 16.46 9.41 21.49
C ALA A 75 17.01 8.43 22.55
N LEU A 76 17.61 7.30 22.14
CA LEU A 76 18.13 6.28 23.08
C LEU A 76 19.65 6.25 23.20
N GLU A 77 20.36 7.14 22.51
CA GLU A 77 21.80 7.39 22.71
C GLU A 77 22.09 8.82 23.19
N THR A 78 21.22 9.43 24.00
CA THR A 78 21.66 10.51 24.92
C THR A 78 20.71 10.56 26.12
N GLN A 79 20.71 9.50 26.93
CA GLN A 79 20.35 9.63 28.34
C GLN A 79 21.63 9.52 29.18
N VAL A 80 22.59 10.40 28.89
CA VAL A 80 23.58 10.80 29.90
C VAL A 80 22.84 11.78 30.78
N VAL A 81 22.43 11.33 31.96
CA VAL A 81 22.11 12.21 33.09
C VAL A 81 23.35 13.07 33.35
N PRO A 82 23.34 14.39 33.13
CA PRO A 82 24.30 15.24 33.81
C PRO A 82 23.78 15.34 35.24
N ALA A 83 24.52 14.74 36.18
CA ALA A 83 24.35 15.08 37.58
C ALA A 83 24.53 16.60 37.71
N GLN A 84 23.44 17.32 37.99
CA GLN A 84 23.52 18.71 38.43
C GLN A 84 24.34 18.74 39.74
N PRO A 85 25.46 19.47 39.82
CA PRO A 85 25.91 19.96 41.11
C PRO A 85 24.92 21.02 41.59
N PRO A 86 24.54 21.03 42.89
CA PRO A 86 23.65 22.04 43.43
C PRO A 86 24.46 23.30 43.71
N THR A 87 24.24 24.36 42.96
CA THR A 87 24.76 25.69 43.33
C THR A 87 23.65 26.73 43.23
N ALA A 88 23.23 27.15 44.41
CA ALA A 88 22.61 28.40 44.86
C ALA A 88 21.66 29.21 43.92
N PRO A 89 20.51 29.65 44.44
CA PRO A 89 19.59 30.55 43.76
C PRO A 89 20.07 32.00 43.86
N MET A 90 19.89 32.82 42.82
CA MET A 90 19.65 34.27 42.88
C MET A 90 19.15 34.78 41.51
N PRO A 91 18.46 35.94 41.44
CA PRO A 91 17.23 36.11 40.67
C PRO A 91 17.40 37.00 39.42
N GLY A 92 16.50 36.84 38.45
CA GLY A 92 16.41 37.74 37.30
C GLY A 92 15.43 37.25 36.25
N HIS A 93 14.16 37.07 36.61
CA HIS A 93 13.09 36.76 35.64
C HIS A 93 12.63 38.04 34.93
N GLY A 94 13.02 38.20 33.67
CA GLY A 94 12.20 38.88 32.66
C GLY A 94 11.91 37.86 31.55
N PRO A 95 10.66 37.73 31.07
CA PRO A 95 10.37 36.80 29.98
C PRO A 95 11.00 37.31 28.69
N ASP A 96 11.92 36.53 28.14
CA ASP A 96 12.61 36.82 26.88
C ASP A 96 11.59 36.85 25.72
N PRO A 97 11.50 37.92 24.91
CA PRO A 97 10.53 38.02 23.82
C PRO A 97 10.64 36.87 22.80
N GLN A 98 11.82 36.24 22.68
CA GLN A 98 12.00 35.07 21.83
C GLN A 98 11.26 33.83 22.36
N GLN A 99 11.11 33.70 23.68
CA GLN A 99 10.41 32.57 24.29
C GLN A 99 8.89 32.71 24.11
N LEU A 100 8.36 33.93 24.20
CA LEU A 100 6.96 34.23 23.88
C LEU A 100 6.63 33.99 22.40
N ALA A 101 7.52 34.38 21.49
CA ALA A 101 7.35 34.12 20.05
C ALA A 101 7.38 32.60 19.74
N ALA A 102 8.27 31.85 20.40
CA ALA A 102 8.34 30.39 20.25
C ALA A 102 7.07 29.68 20.78
N MET A 103 6.53 30.15 21.92
CA MET A 103 5.27 29.62 22.46
C MET A 103 4.08 29.95 21.54
N ALA A 104 4.01 31.16 20.99
CA ALA A 104 2.96 31.55 20.05
C ALA A 104 3.04 30.75 18.74
N ALA A 105 4.24 30.54 18.21
CA ALA A 105 4.46 29.71 17.03
C ALA A 105 4.01 28.26 17.29
N ALA A 106 4.42 27.66 18.41
CA ALA A 106 4.02 26.30 18.78
C ALA A 106 2.49 26.16 18.97
N PHE A 107 1.82 27.19 19.48
CA PHE A 107 0.37 27.21 19.60
C PHE A 107 -0.31 27.29 18.22
N LEU A 108 0.21 28.11 17.31
CA LEU A 108 -0.29 28.22 15.95
C LEU A 108 -0.10 26.92 15.15
N THR A 109 1.00 26.19 15.35
CA THR A 109 1.21 24.88 14.71
C THR A 109 0.28 23.79 15.25
N ARG A 110 -0.33 23.98 16.43
CA ARG A 110 -1.38 23.08 16.94
C ARG A 110 -2.79 23.47 16.50
N LEU A 111 -2.95 24.70 16.03
CA LEU A 111 -4.21 25.23 15.49
C LEU A 111 -4.29 25.13 13.97
N THR A 112 -3.25 24.63 13.29
CA THR A 112 -3.36 24.29 11.87
C THR A 112 -4.42 23.18 11.72
N PRO A 113 -5.55 23.46 11.04
CA PRO A 113 -6.55 22.44 10.81
C PRO A 113 -5.90 21.32 10.00
N SER A 114 -5.96 20.09 10.55
CA SER A 114 -5.69 18.88 9.80
C SER A 114 -6.41 18.95 8.45
N PRO A 115 -5.77 18.61 7.32
CA PRO A 115 -6.46 18.55 6.04
C PRO A 115 -7.73 17.71 6.22
N PRO A 116 -8.88 18.15 5.70
CA PRO A 116 -10.13 17.43 5.91
C PRO A 116 -9.94 15.99 5.44
N PRO A 117 -10.44 14.99 6.18
CA PRO A 117 -10.35 13.60 5.77
C PRO A 117 -11.04 13.49 4.42
N THR A 118 -10.27 13.25 3.36
CA THR A 118 -10.82 12.94 2.03
C THR A 118 -11.69 11.71 2.20
N ASP A 119 -13.01 11.91 2.13
CA ASP A 119 -13.98 10.85 2.34
C ASP A 119 -13.67 9.72 1.34
N PRO A 120 -13.28 8.52 1.82
CA PRO A 120 -12.87 7.42 0.95
C PRO A 120 -14.00 7.01 0.00
N LEU A 121 -15.26 7.31 0.35
CA LEU A 121 -16.44 7.00 -0.44
C LEU A 121 -16.71 8.00 -1.58
N GLN A 122 -16.13 9.21 -1.55
CA GLN A 122 -16.34 10.19 -2.62
C GLN A 122 -15.92 9.64 -3.98
N ARG A 123 -14.85 8.86 -4.04
CA ARG A 123 -14.38 8.22 -5.28
C ARG A 123 -15.40 7.21 -5.81
N ALA A 124 -15.88 6.34 -4.92
CA ALA A 124 -16.89 5.34 -5.27
C ALA A 124 -18.21 6.00 -5.70
N ARG A 125 -18.61 7.09 -5.04
CA ARG A 125 -19.80 7.87 -5.38
C ARG A 125 -19.67 8.55 -6.74
N GLY A 126 -18.53 9.19 -7.03
CA GLY A 126 -18.27 9.82 -8.32
C GLY A 126 -18.25 8.82 -9.49
N LEU A 127 -17.67 7.63 -9.27
CA LEU A 127 -17.71 6.55 -10.27
C LEU A 127 -19.12 5.98 -10.46
N ALA A 128 -19.85 5.79 -9.36
CA ALA A 128 -21.24 5.33 -9.40
C ALA A 128 -22.14 6.30 -10.18
N GLU A 129 -22.02 7.59 -9.91
CA GLU A 129 -22.78 8.64 -10.60
C GLU A 129 -22.41 8.72 -12.08
N ALA A 130 -21.12 8.66 -12.41
CA ALA A 130 -20.67 8.61 -13.81
C ALA A 130 -21.21 7.38 -14.54
N ALA A 131 -21.28 6.23 -13.87
CA ALA A 131 -21.83 5.01 -14.46
C ALA A 131 -23.36 5.06 -14.62
N ASP A 132 -24.07 5.58 -13.61
CA ASP A 132 -25.53 5.69 -13.63
C ASP A 132 -26.01 6.67 -14.72
N ALA A 133 -25.33 7.80 -14.86
CA ALA A 133 -25.63 8.81 -15.87
C ALA A 133 -24.95 8.53 -17.23
N ARG A 134 -24.22 7.42 -17.37
CA ARG A 134 -23.43 7.04 -18.57
C ARG A 134 -22.57 8.19 -19.09
N LEU A 135 -21.95 8.93 -18.17
CA LEU A 135 -21.14 10.07 -18.49
C LEU A 135 -19.83 9.64 -19.14
N VAL A 136 -19.46 10.40 -20.16
CA VAL A 136 -18.19 10.25 -20.87
C VAL A 136 -17.18 11.18 -20.23
N LEU A 137 -16.23 10.61 -19.51
CA LEU A 137 -15.22 11.34 -18.76
C LEU A 137 -13.95 11.50 -19.60
N THR A 138 -13.36 12.68 -19.56
CA THR A 138 -12.00 12.90 -20.06
C THR A 138 -10.98 12.22 -19.13
N THR A 139 -9.77 11.96 -19.63
CA THR A 139 -8.67 11.47 -18.80
C THR A 139 -8.46 12.35 -17.56
N ARG A 140 -8.59 13.67 -17.69
CA ARG A 140 -8.42 14.61 -16.57
C ARG A 140 -9.48 14.41 -15.49
N GLU A 141 -10.76 14.35 -15.88
CA GLU A 141 -11.87 14.15 -14.94
C GLU A 141 -11.77 12.79 -14.26
N LEU A 142 -11.45 11.74 -15.02
CA LEU A 142 -11.27 10.40 -14.47
C LEU A 142 -10.09 10.35 -13.48
N THR A 143 -8.98 11.05 -13.74
CA THR A 143 -7.89 11.16 -12.76
C THR A 143 -8.27 11.95 -11.51
N SER A 144 -9.14 12.96 -11.64
CA SER A 144 -9.67 13.71 -10.49
C SER A 144 -10.56 12.85 -9.61
N VAL A 145 -11.42 12.01 -10.20
CA VAL A 145 -12.29 11.09 -9.45
C VAL A 145 -11.48 9.96 -8.78
N LEU A 146 -10.45 9.44 -9.45
CA LEU A 146 -9.64 8.32 -8.94
C LEU A 146 -8.54 8.74 -7.96
N GLY A 147 -8.10 10.00 -8.03
CA GLY A 147 -6.98 10.55 -7.24
C GLY A 147 -5.60 10.05 -7.68
N HIS A 148 -5.49 9.37 -8.83
CA HIS A 148 -4.24 8.89 -9.38
C HIS A 148 -4.27 8.86 -10.92
N GLY A 149 -3.09 8.87 -11.54
CA GLY A 149 -2.93 8.87 -12.99
C GLY A 149 -3.31 7.54 -13.65
N ILE A 150 -4.03 7.61 -14.78
CA ILE A 150 -4.45 6.44 -15.58
C ILE A 150 -3.62 6.27 -16.88
N ASN A 151 -2.45 6.90 -16.97
CA ASN A 151 -1.64 7.03 -18.19
C ASN A 151 -1.07 5.71 -18.76
N GLY A 152 -1.39 4.56 -18.18
CA GLY A 152 -1.00 3.23 -18.67
C GLY A 152 -2.17 2.27 -18.88
N TRP A 153 -3.41 2.75 -18.79
CA TRP A 153 -4.59 1.89 -18.97
C TRP A 153 -4.78 1.55 -20.45
N ARG A 154 -5.04 0.26 -20.75
CA ARG A 154 -5.39 -0.21 -22.10
C ARG A 154 -6.83 0.20 -22.46
N ASP A 155 -7.30 -0.26 -23.62
CA ASP A 155 -8.59 0.12 -24.18
C ASP A 155 -9.79 -0.27 -23.31
N SER A 156 -9.62 -1.26 -22.41
CA SER A 156 -10.58 -1.56 -21.36
C SER A 156 -9.87 -1.99 -20.08
N ARG A 157 -10.46 -1.67 -18.93
CA ARG A 157 -9.99 -2.11 -17.61
C ARG A 157 -11.15 -2.26 -16.65
N ASP A 158 -11.20 -3.36 -15.94
CA ASP A 158 -12.09 -3.56 -14.80
C ASP A 158 -11.32 -3.25 -13.51
N ASP A 159 -11.81 -2.30 -12.72
CA ASP A 159 -11.21 -1.95 -11.44
C ASP A 159 -12.28 -1.34 -10.51
N TYR A 160 -12.12 -1.46 -9.19
CA TYR A 160 -13.05 -0.90 -8.20
C TYR A 160 -14.54 -1.31 -8.37
N GLY A 161 -14.85 -2.41 -9.07
CA GLY A 161 -16.23 -2.83 -9.37
C GLY A 161 -16.87 -2.08 -10.56
N PHE A 162 -16.06 -1.36 -11.34
CA PHE A 162 -16.48 -0.64 -12.54
C PHE A 162 -15.65 -1.08 -13.75
N ARG A 163 -16.26 -1.07 -14.92
CA ARG A 163 -15.61 -1.28 -16.20
C ARG A 163 -15.36 0.05 -16.88
N PHE A 164 -14.10 0.33 -17.15
CA PHE A 164 -13.66 1.51 -17.87
C PHE A 164 -13.41 1.13 -19.33
N THR A 165 -14.06 1.83 -20.26
CA THR A 165 -13.84 1.64 -21.70
C THR A 165 -13.31 2.92 -22.32
N ARG A 166 -12.16 2.82 -22.99
CA ARG A 166 -11.53 3.91 -23.68
C ARG A 166 -12.10 4.02 -25.08
N HIS A 167 -12.49 5.23 -25.47
CA HIS A 167 -12.88 5.52 -26.84
C HIS A 167 -12.19 6.81 -27.31
N LYS A 168 -11.92 6.89 -28.61
CA LYS A 168 -11.38 8.08 -29.25
C LYS A 168 -12.50 8.77 -30.00
N GLN A 169 -12.86 9.97 -29.56
CA GLN A 169 -13.88 10.79 -30.22
C GLN A 169 -13.26 12.14 -30.58
N GLN A 170 -13.31 12.52 -31.86
CA GLN A 170 -12.79 13.80 -32.35
C GLN A 170 -11.33 14.10 -31.92
N GLY A 171 -10.46 13.09 -31.94
CA GLY A 171 -9.04 13.23 -31.53
C GLY A 171 -8.81 13.32 -30.02
N LYS A 172 -9.87 13.30 -29.19
CA LYS A 172 -9.78 13.27 -27.74
C LYS A 172 -9.97 11.85 -27.21
N VAL A 173 -9.22 11.51 -26.16
CA VAL A 173 -9.36 10.26 -25.44
C VAL A 173 -10.41 10.45 -24.35
N LEU A 174 -11.46 9.64 -24.43
CA LEU A 174 -12.59 9.66 -23.54
C LEU A 174 -12.78 8.28 -22.92
N TRP A 175 -13.40 8.25 -21.75
CA TRP A 175 -13.59 7.06 -20.94
C TRP A 175 -15.05 6.96 -20.53
N THR A 176 -15.68 5.82 -20.81
CA THR A 176 -17.00 5.51 -20.28
C THR A 176 -16.83 4.58 -19.09
N VAL A 177 -17.51 4.89 -18.00
CA VAL A 177 -17.55 4.07 -16.79
C VAL A 177 -18.87 3.31 -16.79
N GLU A 178 -18.83 2.00 -16.61
CA GLU A 178 -20.02 1.18 -16.43
C GLU A 178 -19.93 0.42 -15.11
N ARG A 179 -21.06 0.19 -14.45
CA ARG A 179 -21.10 -0.73 -13.31
C ARG A 179 -20.79 -2.12 -13.84
N SER A 180 -19.71 -2.71 -13.36
CA SER A 180 -19.35 -4.09 -13.68
C SER A 180 -19.86 -4.92 -12.50
N PRO A 181 -21.03 -5.58 -12.58
CA PRO A 181 -21.40 -6.55 -11.57
C PRO A 181 -20.31 -7.61 -11.63
N TRP A 182 -19.52 -7.74 -10.56
CA TRP A 182 -18.34 -8.62 -10.46
C TRP A 182 -18.29 -9.64 -11.59
N SER A 183 -17.47 -9.37 -12.61
CA SER A 183 -17.22 -10.33 -13.67
C SER A 183 -16.59 -11.54 -13.00
N HIS A 184 -17.40 -12.56 -12.75
CA HIS A 184 -16.96 -13.93 -12.89
C HIS A 184 -16.09 -13.95 -14.15
N SER A 185 -14.84 -14.39 -14.01
CA SER A 185 -14.02 -14.73 -15.16
C SER A 185 -14.91 -15.43 -16.18
N PRO A 186 -14.92 -15.03 -17.47
CA PRO A 186 -15.49 -15.91 -18.47
C PRO A 186 -14.68 -17.21 -18.35
N HIS A 187 -15.31 -18.24 -17.79
CA HIS A 187 -14.79 -19.58 -17.86
C HIS A 187 -14.70 -19.87 -19.36
N PRO A 188 -13.53 -20.21 -19.91
CA PRO A 188 -13.45 -20.66 -21.28
C PRO A 188 -13.94 -22.11 -21.31
N GLU A 189 -15.24 -22.31 -21.15
CA GLU A 189 -15.84 -23.65 -21.23
C GLU A 189 -17.27 -23.59 -21.75
N ASP A 190 -17.44 -22.94 -22.90
CA ASP A 190 -18.41 -23.44 -23.88
C ASP A 190 -17.59 -24.15 -24.97
N PRO A 191 -17.53 -25.50 -24.98
CA PRO A 191 -17.02 -26.20 -26.14
C PRO A 191 -17.93 -25.86 -27.34
N PRO A 192 -17.37 -25.73 -28.56
CA PRO A 192 -18.19 -25.48 -29.75
C PRO A 192 -19.29 -26.55 -29.84
N PRO A 193 -20.50 -26.19 -30.32
CA PRO A 193 -21.58 -27.16 -30.46
C PRO A 193 -21.08 -28.32 -31.30
N ALA A 194 -21.14 -29.53 -30.72
CA ALA A 194 -20.78 -30.75 -31.42
C ALA A 194 -21.51 -30.80 -32.77
N PRO A 195 -20.86 -31.25 -33.86
CA PRO A 195 -21.56 -31.46 -35.12
C PRO A 195 -22.75 -32.41 -34.88
N PRO A 196 -23.89 -32.18 -35.55
CA PRO A 196 -25.09 -32.98 -35.35
C PRO A 196 -24.72 -34.45 -35.55
N GLN A 197 -24.83 -35.23 -34.49
CA GLN A 197 -24.72 -36.68 -34.60
C GLN A 197 -25.94 -37.14 -35.40
N ASP A 198 -25.68 -37.51 -36.64
CA ASP A 198 -26.62 -38.21 -37.49
C ASP A 198 -27.19 -39.38 -36.70
N SER A 199 -28.45 -39.20 -36.30
CA SER A 199 -29.26 -40.21 -35.65
C SER A 199 -29.61 -41.27 -36.68
N GLY A 200 -28.67 -42.19 -36.95
CA GLY A 200 -28.97 -43.44 -37.64
C GLY A 200 -29.86 -44.30 -36.74
N PRO A 201 -31.03 -44.77 -37.21
CA PRO A 201 -31.96 -45.47 -36.35
C PRO A 201 -31.40 -46.85 -35.99
N PHE A 202 -31.32 -47.06 -34.68
CA PHE A 202 -31.32 -48.37 -34.04
C PHE A 202 -32.53 -49.17 -34.52
N LEU A 203 -32.30 -50.31 -35.17
CA LEU A 203 -33.16 -51.49 -35.05
C LEU A 203 -32.32 -52.74 -35.33
N GLY A 204 -31.85 -53.36 -34.25
CA GLY A 204 -31.48 -54.75 -34.27
C GLY A 204 -32.69 -55.67 -34.32
N ARG A 205 -32.36 -56.95 -34.52
CA ARG A 205 -33.14 -58.19 -34.37
C ARG A 205 -33.88 -58.77 -35.58
N MET A 206 -33.32 -59.93 -35.95
CA MET A 206 -33.96 -61.26 -35.98
C MET A 206 -34.76 -61.65 -37.22
N GLY A 207 -34.32 -62.76 -37.82
CA GLY A 207 -35.25 -63.82 -38.23
C GLY A 207 -34.88 -64.53 -39.54
N ARG A 208 -34.41 -65.78 -39.41
CA ARG A 208 -34.70 -66.99 -40.22
C ARG A 208 -35.36 -66.77 -41.59
N TYR A 209 -34.85 -67.35 -42.67
CA TYR A 209 -34.80 -68.79 -42.95
C TYR A 209 -33.66 -69.14 -43.92
#